data_AF-A0ABD0P345-F1
#
_entry.id   AF-A0ABD0P345-F1
#
_cell.length_a   1.000
_cell.length_b   1.000
_cell.length_c   1.000
_cell.angle_alpha   90.00
_cell.angle_beta   90.00
_cell.angle_gamma   90.00
#
_symmetry.space_group_name_H-M   'P 1'
#
loop_
_entity.id
_entity.type
_entity.pdbx_description
1 polymer ?
#
loop_
_entity_poly.entity_id
_entity_poly.type
_entity_poly.pdbx_seq_one_letter_code
_entity_poly.pdbx_strand_id
1 'polypeptide(L)'
;SPQVSLLQKDPSSPVACHATGFYPSGVTINWQKNGQDQDEDVDLGGIVPNEDGTFQVMSTLSVKPEEWKKNTYECVVEHKSRTTRSVLTEDNIITNYVSF
;
A
#
# COMPACT_ATOMS: atom_id res chain seq x y z
N SER A 1 12.69 -8.41 -2.88
CA SER A 1 11.87 -7.23 -3.20
C SER A 1 10.44 -7.62 -2.93
N PRO A 2 9.67 -6.79 -2.21
CA PRO A 2 8.25 -7.06 -1.98
C PRO A 2 7.49 -7.05 -3.29
N GLN A 3 6.46 -7.91 -3.37
CA GLN A 3 5.34 -7.71 -4.30
C GLN A 3 4.41 -6.68 -3.68
N VAL A 4 3.98 -5.70 -4.49
CA VAL A 4 3.17 -4.56 -4.01
C VAL A 4 1.88 -4.49 -4.81
N SER A 5 0.75 -4.47 -4.11
CA SER A 5 -0.59 -4.41 -4.70
C SER A 5 -1.44 -3.34 -4.02
N LEU A 6 -2.31 -2.68 -4.78
CA LEU A 6 -3.33 -1.80 -4.25
C LEU A 6 -4.67 -2.54 -4.19
N LEU A 7 -5.29 -2.56 -3.03
CA LEU A 7 -6.45 -3.38 -2.72
C LEU A 7 -7.58 -2.49 -2.23
N GLN A 8 -8.79 -2.73 -2.71
CA GLN A 8 -9.98 -2.00 -2.27
C GLN A 8 -11.17 -2.95 -2.19
N LYS A 9 -11.99 -2.84 -1.14
CA LYS A 9 -13.20 -3.68 -0.98
C LYS A 9 -14.29 -3.26 -1.97
N ASP A 10 -14.58 -1.97 -2.00
CA ASP A 10 -15.55 -1.31 -2.88
C ASP A 10 -15.06 0.12 -3.21
N PRO A 11 -15.60 0.80 -4.24
CA PRO A 11 -15.09 2.11 -4.66
C PRO A 11 -15.08 3.21 -3.60
N SER A 12 -15.87 3.08 -2.53
CA SER A 12 -15.94 4.04 -1.42
C SER A 12 -15.10 3.65 -0.20
N SER A 13 -14.59 2.41 -0.16
CA SER A 13 -13.71 1.94 0.91
C SER A 13 -12.31 2.57 0.82
N PRO A 14 -11.58 2.66 1.95
CA PRO A 14 -10.16 2.97 1.95
C PRO A 14 -9.35 2.02 1.04
N VAL A 15 -8.25 2.53 0.51
CA VAL A 15 -7.35 1.75 -0.34
C VAL A 15 -6.18 1.25 0.50
N ALA A 16 -5.92 -0.05 0.46
CA ALA A 16 -4.79 -0.65 1.15
C ALA A 16 -3.66 -0.94 0.17
N CYS A 17 -2.46 -0.46 0.50
CA CYS A 17 -1.23 -0.91 -0.11
C CYS A 17 -0.69 -2.12 0.65
N HIS A 18 -0.66 -3.27 -0.02
CA HIS A 18 -0.16 -4.52 0.53
C HIS A 18 1.21 -4.82 -0.05
N ALA A 19 2.20 -4.97 0.84
CA ALA A 19 3.52 -5.47 0.49
C ALA A 19 3.66 -6.88 1.07
N THR A 20 4.08 -7.86 0.26
CA THR A 20 4.28 -9.25 0.70
C THR A 20 5.47 -9.92 0.02
N GLY A 21 5.88 -11.08 0.52
CA GLY A 21 6.96 -11.90 -0.05
C GLY A 21 8.35 -11.33 0.18
N PHE A 22 8.53 -10.46 1.17
CA PHE A 22 9.82 -9.81 1.45
C PHE A 22 10.57 -10.44 2.64
N TYR A 23 11.89 -10.44 2.55
CA TYR A 23 12.79 -10.91 3.62
C TYR A 23 14.15 -10.19 3.56
N PRO A 24 14.72 -9.71 4.68
CA PRO A 24 14.24 -9.81 6.06
C PRO A 24 13.03 -8.89 6.31
N SER A 25 12.50 -8.88 7.53
CA SER A 25 11.29 -8.14 7.92
C SER A 25 11.41 -6.62 7.84
N GLY A 26 12.62 -6.06 7.89
CA GLY A 26 12.83 -4.61 7.81
C GLY A 26 12.33 -4.04 6.48
N VAL A 27 11.25 -3.27 6.54
CA VAL A 27 10.58 -2.62 5.40
C VAL A 27 10.05 -1.25 5.84
N THR A 28 10.01 -0.30 4.92
CA THR A 28 9.31 0.97 5.10
C THR A 28 8.22 1.06 4.04
N ILE A 29 7.02 1.44 4.44
CA ILE A 29 5.88 1.69 3.55
C ILE A 29 5.34 3.07 3.88
N ASN A 30 5.17 3.89 2.85
CA ASN A 30 4.68 5.25 2.97
C ASN A 30 3.73 5.58 1.82
N TRP A 31 2.83 6.55 2.04
CA TRP A 31 2.05 7.16 0.98
C TRP A 31 2.65 8.49 0.59
N GLN A 32 2.65 8.80 -0.71
CA GLN A 32 3.01 10.12 -1.21
C GLN A 32 1.85 10.75 -1.96
N LYS A 33 1.59 12.03 -1.69
CA LYS A 33 0.65 12.90 -2.41
C LYS A 33 1.44 13.94 -3.18
N ASN A 34 1.37 13.89 -4.51
CA ASN A 34 2.08 14.79 -5.42
C ASN A 34 3.60 14.84 -5.14
N GLY A 35 4.19 13.69 -4.76
CA GLY A 35 5.61 13.55 -4.46
C GLY A 35 6.03 14.00 -3.05
N GLN A 36 5.10 14.40 -2.19
CA GLN A 36 5.35 14.70 -0.78
C GLN A 36 4.76 13.59 0.10
N ASP A 37 5.39 13.33 1.24
CA ASP A 37 4.91 12.30 2.17
C ASP A 37 3.52 12.68 2.72
N GLN A 38 2.64 11.68 2.80
CA GLN A 38 1.25 11.77 3.24
C GLN A 38 1.09 10.89 4.49
N ASP A 39 0.99 11.53 5.65
CA ASP A 39 0.75 10.84 6.92
C ASP A 39 -0.71 10.94 7.38
N GLU A 40 -1.46 11.93 6.87
CA GLU A 40 -2.89 12.10 7.21
C GLU A 40 -3.74 10.99 6.57
N ASP A 41 -4.73 10.50 7.31
CA ASP A 41 -5.64 9.42 6.91
C ASP A 41 -4.93 8.11 6.52
N VAL A 42 -3.69 7.92 7.00
CA VAL A 42 -2.90 6.70 6.82
C VAL A 42 -2.89 5.87 8.10
N ASP A 43 -3.21 4.59 7.96
CA ASP A 43 -3.05 3.58 9.01
C ASP A 43 -2.04 2.53 8.58
N LEU A 44 -1.00 2.31 9.39
CA LEU A 44 0.04 1.32 9.14
C LEU A 44 -0.19 0.08 10.00
N GLY A 45 -0.52 -1.03 9.36
CA GLY A 45 -0.62 -2.33 10.01
C GLY A 45 0.74 -2.87 10.47
N GLY A 46 0.69 -3.87 11.34
CA GLY A 46 1.88 -4.59 11.78
C GLY A 46 2.50 -5.45 10.67
N ILE A 47 3.79 -5.73 10.81
CA ILE A 47 4.47 -6.73 9.97
C ILE A 47 4.06 -8.12 10.47
N VAL A 48 3.55 -8.95 9.56
CA VAL A 48 3.06 -10.30 9.84
C VAL A 48 3.91 -11.32 9.08
N PRO A 49 4.31 -12.45 9.70
CA PRO A 49 5.03 -13.52 8.99
C PRO A 49 4.09 -14.31 8.06
N ASN A 50 4.62 -14.75 6.93
CA ASN A 50 3.98 -15.70 6.01
C ASN A 50 4.41 -17.14 6.33
N GLU A 51 3.62 -18.12 5.90
CA GLU A 51 3.93 -19.56 6.09
C GLU A 51 5.22 -20.01 5.38
N ASP A 52 5.58 -19.33 4.29
CA ASP A 52 6.79 -19.60 3.51
C ASP A 52 8.08 -19.01 4.12
N GLY A 53 7.98 -18.36 5.29
CA GLY A 53 9.09 -17.72 5.99
C GLY A 53 9.40 -16.29 5.53
N THR A 54 8.61 -15.73 4.61
CA THR A 54 8.67 -14.30 4.26
C THR A 54 7.78 -13.46 5.17
N PHE A 55 7.70 -12.15 4.93
CA PHE A 55 6.86 -11.22 5.69
C PHE A 55 5.91 -10.45 4.78
N GLN A 56 4.85 -9.91 5.39
CA GLN A 56 3.89 -9.01 4.77
C GLN A 56 3.53 -7.83 5.69
N VAL A 57 3.07 -6.74 5.10
CA VAL A 57 2.56 -5.54 5.80
C VAL A 57 1.50 -4.86 4.93
N MET A 58 0.54 -4.19 5.56
CA MET A 58 -0.46 -3.37 4.88
C MET A 58 -0.45 -1.94 5.42
N SER A 59 -0.59 -0.96 4.54
CA SER A 59 -0.86 0.44 4.89
C SER A 59 -2.12 0.91 4.18
N THR A 60 -3.07 1.48 4.92
CA THR A 60 -4.38 1.87 4.41
C THR A 60 -4.48 3.38 4.34
N LEU A 61 -4.93 3.91 3.19
CA LEU A 61 -5.18 5.32 2.96
C LEU A 61 -6.69 5.57 2.85
N SER A 62 -7.23 6.39 3.75
CA SER A 62 -8.66 6.68 3.90
C SER A 62 -9.11 7.99 3.24
N VAL A 63 -8.64 8.23 2.02
CA VAL A 63 -8.99 9.41 1.23
C VAL A 63 -10.17 9.13 0.29
N LYS A 64 -10.99 10.15 0.04
CA LYS A 64 -12.16 10.01 -0.83
C LYS A 64 -11.74 9.82 -2.30
N PRO A 65 -12.48 9.03 -3.11
CA PRO A 65 -12.22 8.87 -4.54
C PRO A 65 -12.08 10.17 -5.31
N GLU A 66 -12.90 11.16 -5.00
CA GLU A 66 -12.89 12.47 -5.64
C GLU A 66 -11.63 13.27 -5.32
N GLU A 67 -10.96 12.98 -4.21
CA GLU A 67 -9.70 13.60 -3.82
C GLU A 67 -8.52 12.92 -4.51
N TRP A 68 -8.41 11.60 -4.41
CA TRP A 68 -7.26 10.90 -4.96
C TRP A 68 -7.27 10.87 -6.48
N LYS A 69 -8.42 11.04 -7.14
CA LYS A 69 -8.49 11.24 -8.60
C LYS A 69 -8.01 12.62 -9.06
N LYS A 70 -7.92 13.61 -8.17
CA LYS A 70 -7.45 14.97 -8.48
C LYS A 70 -5.97 15.19 -8.18
N ASN A 71 -5.35 14.26 -7.46
CA ASN A 71 -3.96 14.32 -7.05
C ASN A 71 -3.26 13.04 -7.50
N THR A 72 -1.94 13.01 -7.47
CA THR A 72 -1.18 11.78 -7.69
C THR A 72 -0.84 11.18 -6.34
N TYR A 73 -1.51 10.08 -5.99
CA TYR A 73 -1.17 9.28 -4.83
C TYR A 73 -0.31 8.08 -5.23
N GLU A 74 0.73 7.79 -4.47
CA GLU A 74 1.59 6.62 -4.67
C GLU A 74 1.82 5.92 -3.34
N CYS A 75 1.75 4.59 -3.33
CA CYS A 75 2.35 3.80 -2.26
C CYS A 75 3.82 3.54 -2.59
N VAL A 76 4.71 3.88 -1.67
CA VAL A 76 6.15 3.73 -1.79
C VAL A 76 6.63 2.71 -0.75
N VAL A 77 7.23 1.62 -1.22
CA VAL A 77 7.75 0.55 -0.37
C VAL A 77 9.25 0.42 -0.54
N GLU A 78 9.99 0.62 0.53
CA GLU A 78 11.44 0.50 0.57
C GLU A 78 11.87 -0.77 1.32
N HIS A 79 12.66 -1.59 0.65
CA HIS A 79 13.17 -2.85 1.18
C HIS A 79 14.59 -3.11 0.68
N LYS A 80 15.55 -3.28 1.60
CA LYS A 80 16.98 -3.55 1.26
C LYS A 80 17.55 -2.57 0.21
N SER A 81 17.31 -1.28 0.39
CA SER A 81 17.75 -0.21 -0.55
C SER A 81 17.12 -0.30 -1.96
N ARG A 82 16.00 -1.00 -2.11
CA ARG A 82 15.18 -1.00 -3.33
C ARG A 82 13.83 -0.38 -3.03
N THR A 83 13.39 0.49 -3.92
CA THR A 83 12.10 1.16 -3.82
C THR A 83 11.15 0.59 -4.88
N THR A 84 9.99 0.12 -4.44
CA THR A 84 8.87 -0.24 -5.30
C THR A 84 7.77 0.80 -5.13
N ARG A 85 7.18 1.26 -6.22
CA ARG A 85 6.09 2.24 -6.22
C ARG A 85 4.85 1.65 -6.87
N SER A 86 3.68 1.97 -6.32
CA SER A 86 2.39 1.66 -6.95
C SER A 86 1.53 2.91 -6.97
N VAL A 87 1.21 3.39 -8.18
CA VAL A 87 0.42 4.60 -8.39
C VAL A 87 -1.05 4.28 -8.20
N LEU A 88 -1.74 5.07 -7.39
CA LEU A 88 -3.16 4.90 -7.13
C LEU A 88 -3.99 5.35 -8.33
N THR A 89 -4.40 4.38 -9.15
CA THR A 89 -5.30 4.54 -10.29
C THR A 89 -6.33 3.43 -10.31
N GLU A 90 -7.47 3.64 -10.96
CA GLU A 90 -8.53 2.62 -11.05
C GLU A 90 -8.03 1.31 -11.69
N ASP A 91 -7.15 1.39 -12.69
CA ASP A 91 -6.58 0.22 -13.36
C ASP A 91 -5.59 -0.58 -12.50
N ASN A 92 -4.99 0.05 -11.49
CA ASN A 92 -4.03 -0.58 -10.59
C ASN A 92 -4.68 -1.15 -9.32
N ILE A 93 -5.95 -0.82 -9.04
CA ILE A 93 -6.68 -1.29 -7.87
C ILE A 93 -7.27 -2.67 -8.14
N ILE A 94 -6.96 -3.62 -7.26
CA ILE A 94 -7.62 -4.92 -7.20
C ILE A 94 -8.85 -4.80 -6.29
N THR A 95 -10.04 -4.99 -6.86
CA THR A 95 -11.33 -4.87 -6.16
C THR A 95 -11.81 -6.19 -5.56
N ASN A 96 -12.82 -6.14 -4.67
CA ASN A 96 -13.42 -7.30 -4.00
C ASN A 96 -12.40 -8.13 -3.19
N TYR A 97 -11.34 -7.50 -2.71
CA TYR A 97 -10.36 -8.15 -1.85
C TYR A 97 -10.94 -8.33 -0.44
N VAL A 98 -10.97 -9.57 0.04
CA VAL A 98 -11.33 -9.88 1.42
C VAL A 98 -10.10 -9.65 2.29
N SER A 99 -10.18 -8.69 3.22
CA SER A 99 -9.18 -8.53 4.27
C SER A 99 -9.16 -9.79 5.13
N PHE A 100 -8.03 -10.48 5.19
CA PHE A 100 -7.79 -11.63 6.08
C PHE A 100 -7.85 -11.22 7.55
#